data_AF-A0AAP0Z718-F1
#
_entry.id   AF-A0AAP0Z718-F1
#
_cell.length_a   1.000
_cell.length_b   1.000
_cell.length_c   1.000
_cell.angle_alpha   90.00
_cell.angle_beta   90.00
_cell.angle_gamma   90.00
#
_symmetry.space_group_name_H-M   'P 1'
#
loop_
_entity.id
_entity.type
_entity.pdbx_description
1 polymer ?
#
loop_
_entity_poly.entity_id
_entity_poly.type
_entity_poly.pdbx_seq_one_letter_code
_entity_poly.pdbx_strand_id
1 'polypeptide(L)'
;MGNGWHEWPLMIFTVFGQCVAGGFIVLALALMKGELSREQQRRVIMSMFGLWVLMGIGFIASTMHLGSPMRAFNSLNRVGASSLSNEIASGALFFAVGGIGWLLAVVNKLPSGLRNLWLVVTMILGVIFVWMMIRVYNTIDTVPTWYTIWTPLNFFLTLFIGGPLLGYLLLRVAGVDGWAMRLLPVIMLVALVISVTVALIQGSELATIHSSIQQASALVPNYGSLMAWRTVALVLALVCWIVPQLKGYQPALPLLGLAFVLVLVGEMIGRGVFYGLHMTVGMAIAS
;
A
#
# COMPACT_ATOMS: atom_id res chain seq x y z
N MET A 1 2.02 13.16 -24.87
CA MET A 1 1.73 12.08 -23.92
C MET A 1 3.07 11.59 -23.40
N GLY A 2 3.58 12.19 -22.32
CA GLY A 2 4.70 11.62 -21.58
C GLY A 2 4.40 10.16 -21.30
N ASN A 3 5.23 9.28 -21.85
CA ASN A 3 5.12 7.85 -21.64
C ASN A 3 5.11 7.66 -20.11
N GLY A 4 4.04 7.11 -19.51
CA GLY A 4 3.82 7.07 -18.06
C GLY A 4 4.91 6.41 -17.19
N TRP A 5 6.01 5.99 -17.83
CA TRP A 5 7.31 5.53 -17.33
C TRP A 5 7.89 6.40 -16.21
N HIS A 6 7.64 7.72 -16.22
CA HIS A 6 8.10 8.60 -15.14
C HIS A 6 7.44 8.28 -13.79
N GLU A 7 6.16 7.90 -13.76
CA GLU A 7 5.39 7.73 -12.52
C GLU A 7 5.52 6.32 -11.92
N TRP A 8 6.02 5.34 -12.68
CA TRP A 8 6.17 3.94 -12.23
C TRP A 8 6.88 3.78 -10.90
N PRO A 9 7.98 4.51 -10.60
CA PRO A 9 8.66 4.29 -9.34
C PRO A 9 7.85 4.80 -8.14
N LEU A 10 7.05 5.86 -8.30
CA LEU A 10 6.13 6.35 -7.27
C LEU A 10 4.94 5.39 -7.08
N MET A 11 4.44 4.81 -8.17
CA MET A 11 3.42 3.74 -8.11
C MET A 11 3.93 2.55 -7.30
N ILE A 12 5.15 2.06 -7.58
CA ILE A 12 5.77 0.96 -6.83
C ILE A 12 5.93 1.34 -5.36
N PHE A 13 6.49 2.51 -5.07
CA PHE A 13 6.71 2.98 -3.71
C PHE A 13 5.41 3.03 -2.88
N THR A 14 4.36 3.63 -3.44
CA THR A 14 3.08 3.79 -2.74
C THR A 14 2.37 2.45 -2.52
N VAL A 15 2.22 1.63 -3.56
CA VAL A 15 1.55 0.31 -3.44
C VAL A 15 2.31 -0.60 -2.49
N PHE A 16 3.64 -0.68 -2.60
CA PHE A 16 4.45 -1.54 -1.74
C PHE A 16 4.41 -1.03 -0.30
N GLY A 17 4.57 0.28 -0.08
CA GLY A 17 4.49 0.87 1.26
C GLY A 17 3.16 0.61 1.95
N GLN A 18 2.04 0.75 1.24
CA GLN A 18 0.70 0.46 1.74
C GLN A 18 0.51 -1.03 2.08
N CYS A 19 0.95 -1.93 1.19
CA CYS A 19 0.90 -3.37 1.43
C CYS A 19 1.76 -3.77 2.64
N VAL A 20 2.96 -3.21 2.76
CA VAL A 20 3.88 -3.45 3.88
C VAL A 20 3.28 -2.96 5.19
N ALA A 21 2.73 -1.74 5.23
CA ALA A 21 2.10 -1.20 6.42
C ALA A 21 0.93 -2.09 6.88
N GLY A 22 0.03 -2.47 5.98
CA GLY A 22 -1.08 -3.37 6.30
C GLY A 22 -0.63 -4.78 6.68
N GLY A 23 0.36 -5.34 5.99
CA GLY A 23 0.93 -6.65 6.30
C GLY A 23 1.62 -6.68 7.66
N PHE A 24 2.35 -5.62 8.00
CA PHE A 24 2.96 -5.45 9.32
C PHE A 24 1.90 -5.42 10.42
N ILE A 25 0.79 -4.67 10.24
CA ILE A 25 -0.33 -4.63 11.18
C ILE A 25 -0.86 -6.04 11.45
N VAL A 26 -1.08 -6.84 10.41
CA VAL A 26 -1.56 -8.22 10.56
C VAL A 26 -0.58 -9.07 11.37
N LEU A 27 0.71 -9.03 11.04
CA LEU A 27 1.73 -9.81 11.76
C LEU A 27 1.89 -9.34 13.21
N ALA A 28 1.85 -8.03 13.45
CA ALA A 28 1.94 -7.43 14.77
C ALA A 28 0.77 -7.85 15.66
N LEU A 29 -0.46 -7.79 15.15
CA LEU A 29 -1.65 -8.25 15.87
C LEU A 29 -1.59 -9.75 16.18
N ALA A 30 -1.11 -10.57 15.24
CA ALA A 30 -0.92 -12.01 15.49
C ALA A 30 0.11 -12.28 16.60
N LEU A 31 1.22 -11.54 16.64
CA LEU A 31 2.24 -11.65 17.69
C LEU A 31 1.73 -11.16 19.06
N MET A 32 0.92 -10.09 19.08
CA MET A 32 0.38 -9.50 20.30
C MET A 32 -0.75 -10.31 20.92
N LYS A 33 -1.52 -11.07 20.11
CA LYS A 33 -2.60 -11.92 20.61
C LYS A 33 -2.13 -13.00 21.59
N GLY A 34 -0.85 -13.38 21.53
CA GLY A 34 -0.22 -14.26 22.52
C GLY A 34 -0.55 -15.75 22.37
N GLU A 35 -1.35 -16.14 21.38
CA GLU A 35 -1.77 -17.54 21.13
C GLU A 35 -0.71 -18.39 20.40
N LEU A 36 0.38 -17.78 19.94
CA LEU A 36 1.43 -18.45 19.16
C LEU A 36 2.47 -19.14 20.06
N SER A 37 2.88 -20.35 19.69
CA SER A 37 4.03 -21.01 20.33
C SER A 37 5.31 -20.19 20.14
N ARG A 38 6.32 -20.37 21.00
CA ARG A 38 7.61 -19.65 20.87
C ARG A 38 8.26 -19.86 19.49
N GLU A 39 8.13 -21.06 18.94
CA GLU A 39 8.63 -21.39 17.61
C GLU A 39 7.86 -20.64 16.51
N GLN A 40 6.52 -20.63 16.58
CA GLN A 40 5.68 -19.88 15.65
C GLN A 40 5.95 -18.37 15.73
N GLN A 41 6.08 -17.81 16.94
CA GLN A 41 6.46 -16.40 17.12
C GLN A 41 7.79 -16.10 16.44
N ARG A 42 8.79 -16.97 16.60
CA ARG A 42 10.10 -16.82 15.96
C ARG A 42 9.99 -16.88 14.43
N ARG A 43 9.22 -17.82 13.88
CA ARG A 43 8.97 -17.93 12.43
C ARG A 43 8.22 -16.70 11.88
N VAL A 44 7.25 -16.16 12.61
CA VAL A 44 6.54 -14.93 12.22
C VAL A 44 7.49 -13.74 12.20
N ILE A 45 8.32 -13.58 13.23
CA ILE A 45 9.36 -12.53 13.27
C ILE A 45 10.32 -12.69 12.08
N MET A 46 10.78 -13.90 11.77
CA MET A 46 11.64 -14.14 10.61
C MET A 46 10.95 -13.80 9.28
N SER A 47 9.66 -14.13 9.14
CA SER A 47 8.88 -13.85 7.93
C SER A 47 8.73 -12.35 7.63
N MET A 48 8.79 -11.48 8.66
CA MET A 48 8.78 -10.02 8.49
C MET A 48 9.92 -9.51 7.61
N PHE A 49 10.99 -10.29 7.40
CA PHE A 49 12.02 -9.97 6.41
C PHE A 49 11.42 -9.64 5.03
N GLY A 50 10.38 -10.38 4.60
CA GLY A 50 9.70 -10.14 3.34
C GLY A 50 9.05 -8.75 3.26
N LEU A 51 8.53 -8.24 4.38
CA LEU A 51 7.98 -6.88 4.46
C LEU A 51 9.06 -5.83 4.22
N TRP A 52 10.22 -5.98 4.86
CA TRP A 52 11.31 -5.00 4.75
C TRP A 52 12.02 -5.07 3.39
N VAL A 53 12.12 -6.25 2.79
CA VAL A 53 12.59 -6.37 1.39
C VAL A 53 11.64 -5.64 0.45
N LEU A 54 10.33 -5.85 0.58
CA LEU A 54 9.33 -5.18 -0.26
C LEU A 54 9.37 -3.66 -0.06
N MET A 55 9.49 -3.20 1.19
CA MET A 55 9.65 -1.78 1.50
C MET A 55 10.94 -1.19 0.92
N GLY A 56 12.05 -1.94 1.00
CA GLY A 56 13.34 -1.55 0.44
C GLY A 56 13.28 -1.38 -1.07
N ILE A 57 12.59 -2.27 -1.78
CA ILE A 57 12.34 -2.13 -3.23
C ILE A 57 11.54 -0.86 -3.52
N GLY A 58 10.52 -0.56 -2.71
CA GLY A 58 9.76 0.69 -2.81
C GLY A 58 10.65 1.94 -2.66
N PHE A 59 11.56 1.95 -1.68
CA PHE A 59 12.51 3.06 -1.52
C PHE A 59 13.51 3.18 -2.67
N ILE A 60 14.04 2.06 -3.17
CA ILE A 60 14.92 2.08 -4.33
C ILE A 60 14.19 2.70 -5.53
N ALA A 61 12.95 2.29 -5.79
CA ALA A 61 12.12 2.88 -6.83
C ALA A 61 11.94 4.40 -6.61
N SER A 62 11.53 4.83 -5.41
CA SER A 62 11.37 6.26 -5.06
C SER A 62 12.66 7.07 -5.29
N THR A 63 13.81 6.58 -4.82
CA THR A 63 15.10 7.28 -4.99
C THR A 63 15.56 7.36 -6.44
N MET A 64 15.29 6.34 -7.27
CA MET A 64 15.58 6.37 -8.70
C MET A 64 14.75 7.45 -9.42
N HIS A 65 13.53 7.74 -8.95
CA HIS A 65 12.69 8.81 -9.49
C HIS A 65 13.18 10.21 -9.15
N LEU A 66 13.76 10.44 -7.95
CA LEU A 66 14.36 11.74 -7.58
C LEU A 66 15.61 12.09 -8.40
N GLY A 67 16.16 11.13 -9.16
CA GLY A 67 17.34 11.27 -10.00
C GLY A 67 18.68 11.24 -9.25
N SER A 68 18.72 11.60 -7.95
CA SER A 68 19.90 11.33 -7.11
C SER A 68 19.55 11.08 -5.64
N PRO A 69 20.21 10.09 -4.99
CA PRO A 69 20.03 9.83 -3.56
C PRO A 69 20.35 11.04 -2.68
N MET A 70 21.28 11.91 -3.10
CA MET A 70 21.68 13.08 -2.32
C MET A 70 20.54 14.11 -2.18
N ARG A 71 19.65 14.19 -3.16
CA ARG A 71 18.46 15.05 -3.09
C ARG A 71 17.45 14.57 -2.05
N ALA A 72 17.38 13.27 -1.80
CA ALA A 72 16.51 12.73 -0.76
C ALA A 72 16.94 13.25 0.62
N PHE A 73 18.24 13.35 0.91
CA PHE A 73 18.73 13.95 2.16
C PHE A 73 18.43 15.45 2.24
N ASN A 74 18.63 16.19 1.15
CA ASN A 74 18.26 17.61 1.09
C ASN A 74 16.75 17.83 1.32
N SER A 75 15.91 16.89 0.88
CA SER A 75 14.47 16.95 1.12
C SER A 75 14.11 16.95 2.61
N LEU A 76 14.93 16.30 3.46
CA LEU A 76 14.69 16.23 4.91
C LEU A 76 14.84 17.59 5.60
N ASN A 77 15.54 18.55 5.00
CA ASN A 77 15.68 19.91 5.54
C ASN A 77 14.35 20.69 5.59
N ARG A 78 13.29 20.19 4.96
CA ARG A 78 11.96 20.81 4.94
C ARG A 78 10.88 19.97 5.62
N VAL A 79 11.26 19.04 6.50
CA VAL A 79 10.30 18.33 7.36
C VAL A 79 9.50 19.34 8.19
N GLY A 80 8.19 19.14 8.27
CA GLY A 80 7.22 20.06 8.85
C GLY A 80 6.66 21.09 7.87
N ALA A 81 7.42 21.50 6.85
CA ALA A 81 7.03 22.54 5.90
C ALA A 81 6.57 22.01 4.53
N SER A 82 7.03 20.82 4.13
CA SER A 82 6.74 20.22 2.82
C SER A 82 6.08 18.85 2.98
N SER A 83 4.94 18.64 2.31
CA SER A 83 4.25 17.35 2.31
C SER A 83 5.14 16.23 1.78
N LEU A 84 5.89 16.47 0.70
CA LEU A 84 6.84 15.50 0.14
C LEU A 84 7.95 15.14 1.13
N SER A 85 8.49 16.13 1.84
CA SER A 85 9.52 15.90 2.86
C SER A 85 8.98 15.09 4.04
N ASN A 86 7.74 15.33 4.43
CA ASN A 86 7.06 14.59 5.49
C ASN A 86 6.80 13.13 5.09
N GLU A 87 6.44 12.87 3.83
CA GLU A 87 6.31 11.52 3.29
C GLU A 87 7.64 10.76 3.35
N ILE A 88 8.72 11.35 2.82
CA ILE A 88 10.06 10.73 2.82
C ILE A 88 10.51 10.45 4.26
N ALA A 89 10.36 11.43 5.16
CA ALA A 89 10.77 11.27 6.56
C ALA A 89 9.95 10.22 7.30
N SER A 90 8.62 10.22 7.15
CA SER A 90 7.74 9.25 7.81
C SER A 90 7.94 7.83 7.29
N GLY A 91 8.14 7.67 5.98
CA GLY A 91 8.49 6.37 5.40
C GLY A 91 9.84 5.88 5.90
N ALA A 92 10.86 6.72 5.89
CA ALA A 92 12.20 6.36 6.37
C ALA A 92 12.17 6.00 7.86
N LEU A 93 11.39 6.73 8.67
CA LEU A 93 11.19 6.44 10.08
C LEU A 93 10.47 5.10 10.28
N PHE A 94 9.39 4.83 9.54
CA PHE A 94 8.68 3.55 9.59
C PHE A 94 9.61 2.38 9.23
N PHE A 95 10.40 2.52 8.17
CA PHE A 95 11.33 1.49 7.73
C PHE A 95 12.50 1.29 8.70
N ALA A 96 13.08 2.37 9.24
CA ALA A 96 14.17 2.29 10.19
C ALA A 96 13.72 1.70 11.52
N VAL A 97 12.63 2.21 12.11
CA VAL A 97 12.09 1.70 13.40
C VAL A 97 11.62 0.27 13.24
N GLY A 98 10.90 -0.04 12.16
CA GLY A 98 10.44 -1.38 11.85
C GLY A 98 11.59 -2.36 11.58
N GLY A 99 12.53 -2.00 10.71
CA GLY A 99 13.67 -2.85 10.36
C GLY A 99 14.63 -3.08 11.53
N ILE A 100 14.96 -2.05 12.30
CA ILE A 100 15.85 -2.17 13.46
C ILE A 100 15.19 -3.01 14.55
N GLY A 101 13.94 -2.74 14.89
CA GLY A 101 13.25 -3.52 15.91
C GLY A 101 13.02 -4.97 15.49
N TRP A 102 12.76 -5.21 14.20
CA TRP A 102 12.75 -6.57 13.63
C TRP A 102 14.11 -7.26 13.79
N LEU A 103 15.21 -6.59 13.44
CA LEU A 103 16.55 -7.15 13.57
C LEU A 103 16.87 -7.48 15.03
N LEU A 104 16.56 -6.57 15.96
CA LEU A 104 16.71 -6.78 17.40
C LEU A 104 15.88 -7.98 17.90
N ALA A 105 14.66 -8.17 17.37
CA ALA A 105 13.83 -9.32 17.67
C ALA A 105 14.41 -10.63 17.12
N VAL A 106 14.97 -10.62 15.90
CA VAL A 106 15.63 -11.80 15.29
C VAL A 106 16.85 -12.24 16.09
N VAL A 107 17.66 -11.30 16.57
CA VAL A 107 18.85 -11.59 17.40
C VAL A 107 18.52 -11.83 18.88
N ASN A 108 17.24 -11.96 19.25
CA ASN A 108 16.75 -12.15 20.62
C ASN A 108 17.20 -11.06 21.62
N LYS A 109 17.49 -9.83 21.14
CA LYS A 109 17.87 -8.69 21.99
C LYS A 109 16.70 -7.79 22.38
N LEU A 110 15.47 -8.13 21.94
CA LEU A 110 14.26 -7.36 22.24
C LEU A 110 13.40 -8.08 23.30
N PRO A 111 13.33 -7.58 24.55
CA PRO A 111 12.49 -8.15 25.59
C PRO A 111 11.00 -8.16 25.19
N SER A 112 10.21 -9.09 25.74
CA SER A 112 8.79 -9.28 25.36
C SER A 112 7.92 -8.02 25.54
N GLY A 113 8.07 -7.30 26.66
CA GLY A 113 7.34 -6.05 26.92
C GLY A 113 7.71 -4.95 25.92
N LEU A 114 9.01 -4.78 25.66
CA LEU A 114 9.51 -3.80 24.70
C LEU A 114 9.12 -4.16 23.26
N ARG A 115 9.03 -5.46 22.94
CA ARG A 115 8.54 -5.95 21.65
C ARG A 115 7.11 -5.52 21.38
N ASN A 116 6.20 -5.67 22.34
CA ASN A 116 4.80 -5.26 22.15
C ASN A 116 4.69 -3.74 21.95
N LEU A 117 5.43 -2.95 22.73
CA LEU A 117 5.50 -1.50 22.53
C LEU A 117 6.03 -1.16 21.13
N TRP A 118 7.13 -1.80 20.71
CA TRP A 118 7.71 -1.61 19.38
C TRP A 118 6.73 -1.98 18.25
N LEU A 119 5.98 -3.08 18.39
CA LEU A 119 4.94 -3.49 17.44
C LEU A 119 3.87 -2.38 17.31
N VAL A 120 3.37 -1.86 18.43
CA VAL A 120 2.36 -0.79 18.44
C VAL A 120 2.89 0.48 17.80
N VAL A 121 4.09 0.93 18.20
CA VAL A 121 4.74 2.12 17.63
C VAL A 121 4.91 1.96 16.12
N THR A 122 5.38 0.81 15.66
CA THR A 122 5.62 0.56 14.22
C THR A 122 4.31 0.49 13.43
N MET A 123 3.22 -0.06 14.00
CA MET A 123 1.89 -0.01 13.38
C MET A 123 1.42 1.44 13.20
N ILE A 124 1.56 2.27 14.23
CA ILE A 124 1.19 3.70 14.19
C ILE A 124 2.03 4.43 13.12
N LEU A 125 3.34 4.19 13.08
CA LEU A 125 4.22 4.76 12.07
C LEU A 125 3.83 4.34 10.64
N GLY A 126 3.41 3.10 10.43
CA GLY A 126 2.92 2.63 9.13
C GLY A 126 1.65 3.37 8.68
N VAL A 127 0.71 3.62 9.60
CA VAL A 127 -0.50 4.41 9.32
C VAL A 127 -0.16 5.88 9.05
N ILE A 128 0.72 6.48 9.86
CA ILE A 128 1.21 7.85 9.63
C ILE A 128 1.89 7.96 8.28
N PHE A 129 2.70 6.97 7.90
CA PHE A 129 3.36 6.94 6.60
C PHE A 129 2.36 6.96 5.44
N VAL A 130 1.33 6.09 5.46
CA VAL A 130 0.27 6.11 4.43
C VAL A 130 -0.49 7.44 4.43
N TRP A 131 -0.73 8.02 5.61
CA TRP A 131 -1.32 9.36 5.72
C TRP A 131 -0.43 10.45 5.09
N MET A 132 0.88 10.38 5.27
CA MET A 132 1.81 11.35 4.68
C MET A 132 1.90 11.20 3.16
N MET A 133 1.79 9.98 2.61
CA MET A 133 1.63 9.79 1.15
C MET A 133 0.40 10.55 0.62
N ILE A 134 -0.74 10.42 1.31
CA ILE A 134 -1.98 11.11 0.93
C ILE A 134 -1.77 12.62 0.92
N ARG A 135 -1.09 13.15 1.94
CA ARG A 135 -0.84 14.59 2.10
C ARG A 135 -0.01 15.17 0.97
N VAL A 136 0.81 14.39 0.26
CA VAL A 136 1.53 14.88 -0.92
C VAL A 136 0.56 15.36 -1.99
N TYR A 137 -0.54 14.64 -2.18
CA TYR A 137 -1.51 14.91 -3.24
C TYR A 137 -2.67 15.79 -2.77
N ASN A 138 -3.17 15.55 -1.55
CA ASN A 138 -4.34 16.26 -1.00
C ASN A 138 -4.00 17.62 -0.36
N THR A 139 -2.81 18.16 -0.61
CA THR A 139 -2.47 19.56 -0.28
C THR A 139 -2.23 20.41 -1.53
N ILE A 140 -2.33 19.82 -2.73
CA ILE A 140 -2.15 20.52 -3.99
C ILE A 140 -3.54 20.89 -4.52
N ASP A 141 -4.09 21.98 -4.03
CA ASP A 141 -5.40 22.53 -4.43
C ASP A 141 -5.49 22.88 -5.92
N THR A 142 -4.34 23.15 -6.54
CA THR A 142 -4.22 23.40 -7.99
C THR A 142 -4.43 22.16 -8.86
N VAL A 143 -4.43 20.95 -8.29
CA VAL A 143 -4.72 19.68 -8.99
C VAL A 143 -6.06 19.11 -8.50
N PRO A 144 -7.19 19.49 -9.13
CA PRO A 144 -8.53 19.24 -8.59
C PRO A 144 -8.91 17.76 -8.58
N THR A 145 -8.30 16.94 -9.43
CA THR A 145 -8.51 15.48 -9.48
C THR A 145 -7.86 14.75 -8.30
N TRP A 146 -6.84 15.34 -7.68
CA TRP A 146 -6.13 14.80 -6.52
C TRP A 146 -6.60 15.42 -5.20
N TYR A 147 -7.03 16.68 -5.22
CA TYR A 147 -7.59 17.39 -4.08
C TYR A 147 -9.06 17.00 -3.83
N THR A 148 -9.29 15.73 -3.50
CA THR A 148 -10.63 15.16 -3.26
C THR A 148 -10.62 14.16 -2.12
N ILE A 149 -11.81 13.76 -1.66
CA ILE A 149 -11.96 12.67 -0.69
C ILE A 149 -11.56 11.30 -1.25
N TRP A 150 -11.50 11.16 -2.59
CA TRP A 150 -11.14 9.90 -3.25
C TRP A 150 -9.68 9.54 -3.04
N THR A 151 -8.79 10.53 -2.90
CA THR A 151 -7.36 10.30 -2.63
C THR A 151 -7.14 9.55 -1.31
N PRO A 152 -7.55 10.06 -0.13
CA PRO A 152 -7.38 9.32 1.11
C PRO A 152 -8.06 7.96 1.09
N LEU A 153 -9.27 7.84 0.52
CA LEU A 153 -9.98 6.56 0.42
C LEU A 153 -9.17 5.55 -0.39
N ASN A 154 -8.75 5.89 -1.61
CA ASN A 154 -7.99 4.97 -2.45
C ASN A 154 -6.65 4.55 -1.81
N PHE A 155 -5.97 5.44 -1.09
CA PHE A 155 -4.71 5.11 -0.41
C PHE A 155 -4.90 4.12 0.76
N PHE A 156 -5.90 4.33 1.61
CA PHE A 156 -6.19 3.37 2.68
C PHE A 156 -6.80 2.07 2.16
N LEU A 157 -7.60 2.11 1.10
CA LEU A 157 -8.14 0.90 0.49
C LEU A 157 -7.05 -0.01 -0.05
N THR A 158 -5.97 0.51 -0.66
CA THR A 158 -4.81 -0.32 -1.03
C THR A 158 -4.19 -1.02 0.18
N LEU A 159 -4.08 -0.32 1.32
CA LEU A 159 -3.60 -0.93 2.57
C LEU A 159 -4.53 -2.07 3.02
N PHE A 160 -5.85 -1.89 2.96
CA PHE A 160 -6.84 -2.90 3.36
C PHE A 160 -7.05 -4.02 2.33
N ILE A 161 -6.61 -3.85 1.09
CA ILE A 161 -6.65 -4.88 0.04
C ILE A 161 -5.36 -5.71 0.09
N GLY A 162 -4.21 -5.06 -0.04
CA GLY A 162 -2.91 -5.75 -0.11
C GLY A 162 -2.37 -6.20 1.23
N GLY A 163 -2.61 -5.42 2.29
CA GLY A 163 -2.11 -5.71 3.64
C GLY A 163 -2.59 -7.03 4.22
N PRO A 164 -3.91 -7.30 4.28
CA PRO A 164 -4.45 -8.56 4.77
C PRO A 164 -3.93 -9.78 4.00
N LEU A 165 -3.82 -9.69 2.68
CA LEU A 165 -3.32 -10.79 1.85
C LEU A 165 -1.82 -11.04 2.07
N LEU A 166 -1.00 -9.98 2.12
CA LEU A 166 0.44 -10.10 2.40
C LEU A 166 0.69 -10.65 3.80
N GLY A 167 -0.04 -10.13 4.80
CA GLY A 167 0.02 -10.61 6.18
C GLY A 167 -0.38 -12.09 6.28
N TYR A 168 -1.49 -12.48 5.63
CA TYR A 168 -1.93 -13.88 5.58
C TYR A 168 -0.88 -14.79 4.92
N LEU A 169 -0.30 -14.37 3.79
CA LEU A 169 0.77 -15.10 3.11
C LEU A 169 1.97 -15.33 4.05
N LEU A 170 2.44 -14.31 4.74
CA LEU A 170 3.58 -14.42 5.65
C LEU A 170 3.27 -15.24 6.91
N LEU A 171 2.05 -15.16 7.45
CA LEU A 171 1.60 -16.05 8.52
C LEU A 171 1.61 -17.52 8.08
N ARG A 172 1.17 -17.81 6.85
CA ARG A 172 1.22 -19.17 6.29
C ARG A 172 2.64 -19.64 6.04
N VAL A 173 3.55 -18.77 5.57
CA VAL A 173 4.98 -19.07 5.48
C VAL A 173 5.55 -19.41 6.86
N ALA A 174 5.08 -18.74 7.91
CA ALA A 174 5.47 -19.01 9.29
C ALA A 174 4.79 -20.25 9.93
N GLY A 175 3.95 -20.98 9.18
CA GLY A 175 3.21 -22.14 9.69
C GLY A 175 2.23 -21.77 10.80
N VAL A 176 1.62 -20.59 10.69
CA VAL A 176 0.52 -20.16 11.55
C VAL A 176 -0.78 -20.47 10.84
N ASP A 177 -1.62 -21.25 11.52
CA ASP A 177 -2.98 -21.54 11.11
C ASP A 177 -3.90 -21.20 12.28
N GLY A 178 -5.00 -20.48 12.02
CA GLY A 178 -5.91 -20.07 13.08
C GLY A 178 -7.23 -19.52 12.54
N TRP A 179 -8.29 -19.61 13.34
CA TRP A 179 -9.62 -19.15 12.94
C TRP A 179 -9.64 -17.64 12.62
N ALA A 180 -8.87 -16.84 13.36
CA ALA A 180 -8.82 -15.38 13.19
C ALA A 180 -8.28 -14.98 11.81
N MET A 181 -7.50 -15.84 11.16
CA MET A 181 -7.02 -15.59 9.79
C MET A 181 -8.15 -15.62 8.75
N ARG A 182 -9.31 -16.21 9.08
CA ARG A 182 -10.50 -16.20 8.22
C ARG A 182 -11.17 -14.81 8.13
N LEU A 183 -10.84 -13.90 9.04
CA LEU A 183 -11.31 -12.51 8.99
C LEU A 183 -10.57 -11.68 7.92
N LEU A 184 -9.32 -12.03 7.62
CA LEU A 184 -8.48 -11.30 6.66
C LEU A 184 -9.07 -11.24 5.23
N PRO A 185 -9.58 -12.33 4.63
CA PRO A 185 -10.24 -12.23 3.33
C PRO A 185 -11.56 -11.44 3.38
N VAL A 186 -12.25 -11.39 4.53
CA VAL A 186 -13.46 -10.55 4.70
C VAL A 186 -13.08 -9.07 4.68
N ILE A 187 -11.99 -8.68 5.34
CA ILE A 187 -11.48 -7.30 5.30
C ILE A 187 -11.15 -6.90 3.86
N MET A 188 -10.43 -7.74 3.12
CA MET A 188 -10.12 -7.49 1.71
C MET A 188 -11.38 -7.42 0.85
N LEU A 189 -12.38 -8.29 1.05
CA LEU A 189 -13.64 -8.27 0.32
C LEU A 189 -14.40 -6.95 0.54
N VAL A 190 -14.54 -6.51 1.80
CA VAL A 190 -15.20 -5.24 2.13
C VAL A 190 -14.45 -4.07 1.50
N ALA A 191 -13.12 -4.04 1.62
CA ALA A 191 -12.29 -3.02 1.00
C ALA A 191 -12.42 -3.02 -0.54
N LEU A 192 -12.50 -4.19 -1.18
CA LEU A 192 -12.71 -4.31 -2.61
C LEU A 192 -14.08 -3.77 -3.04
N VAL A 193 -15.15 -4.11 -2.32
CA VAL A 193 -16.50 -3.58 -2.59
C VAL A 193 -16.50 -2.05 -2.49
N ILE A 194 -15.94 -1.49 -1.41
CA ILE A 194 -15.83 -0.04 -1.24
C ILE A 194 -14.99 0.56 -2.38
N SER A 195 -13.90 -0.08 -2.77
CA SER A 195 -13.02 0.41 -3.84
C SER A 195 -13.70 0.43 -5.21
N VAL A 196 -14.53 -0.57 -5.53
CA VAL A 196 -15.33 -0.58 -6.75
C VAL A 196 -16.35 0.56 -6.74
N THR A 197 -17.05 0.76 -5.62
CA THR A 197 -18.00 1.87 -5.46
C THR A 197 -17.30 3.23 -5.63
N VAL A 198 -16.15 3.41 -4.97
CA VAL A 198 -15.33 4.64 -5.08
C VAL A 198 -14.92 4.89 -6.53
N ALA A 199 -14.44 3.87 -7.25
CA ALA A 199 -14.06 4.01 -8.65
C ALA A 199 -15.25 4.41 -9.54
N LEU A 200 -16.42 3.82 -9.33
CA LEU A 200 -17.62 4.19 -10.11
C LEU A 200 -18.07 5.64 -9.85
N ILE A 201 -18.12 6.06 -8.58
CA ILE A 201 -18.52 7.43 -8.22
C ILE A 201 -17.49 8.43 -8.72
N GLN A 202 -16.20 8.20 -8.44
CA GLN A 202 -15.12 9.06 -8.93
C GLN A 202 -15.17 9.18 -10.46
N GLY A 203 -15.38 8.07 -11.18
CA GLY A 203 -15.53 8.08 -12.64
C GLY A 203 -16.64 9.00 -13.14
N SER A 204 -17.77 9.08 -12.43
CA SER A 204 -18.87 9.99 -12.76
C SER A 204 -18.54 11.46 -12.48
N GLU A 205 -17.77 11.74 -11.41
CA GLU A 205 -17.34 13.10 -11.04
C GLU A 205 -16.23 13.64 -11.96
N LEU A 206 -15.44 12.78 -12.61
CA LEU A 206 -14.42 13.24 -13.56
C LEU A 206 -15.02 14.03 -14.74
N ALA A 207 -16.29 13.80 -15.08
CA ALA A 207 -16.98 14.59 -16.10
C ALA A 207 -17.39 15.98 -15.62
N THR A 208 -17.38 16.28 -14.32
CA THR A 208 -17.72 17.61 -13.82
C THR A 208 -16.48 18.49 -13.63
N ILE A 209 -15.29 17.88 -13.52
CA ILE A 209 -14.01 18.58 -13.38
C ILE A 209 -13.48 18.99 -14.75
N HIS A 210 -13.23 20.29 -14.92
CA HIS A 210 -12.73 20.88 -16.17
C HIS A 210 -11.70 21.97 -15.88
N SER A 211 -10.72 22.10 -16.76
CA SER A 211 -9.92 23.32 -16.90
C SER A 211 -10.41 24.13 -18.10
N SER A 212 -9.81 25.29 -18.35
CA SER A 212 -10.07 26.09 -19.56
C SER A 212 -9.69 25.38 -20.86
N ILE A 213 -8.94 24.27 -20.80
CA ILE A 213 -8.39 23.55 -21.96
C ILE A 213 -9.02 22.18 -22.14
N GLN A 214 -9.27 21.43 -21.05
CA GLN A 214 -9.72 20.05 -21.14
C GLN A 214 -10.51 19.59 -19.91
N GLN A 215 -11.35 18.59 -20.11
CA GLN A 215 -12.12 17.90 -19.07
C GLN A 215 -11.28 16.76 -18.46
N ALA A 216 -11.45 16.48 -17.17
CA ALA A 216 -10.66 15.43 -16.49
C ALA A 216 -10.93 14.02 -17.06
N SER A 217 -12.15 13.75 -17.51
CA SER A 217 -12.52 12.49 -18.17
C SER A 217 -11.74 12.22 -19.46
N ALA A 218 -11.26 13.27 -20.14
CA ALA A 218 -10.47 13.14 -21.37
C ALA A 218 -8.99 12.80 -21.10
N LEU A 219 -8.50 12.95 -19.86
CA LEU A 219 -7.11 12.65 -19.49
C LEU A 219 -6.81 11.16 -19.57
N VAL A 220 -7.79 10.32 -19.22
CA VAL A 220 -7.70 8.86 -19.28
C VAL A 220 -8.90 8.33 -20.07
N PRO A 221 -8.86 8.37 -21.42
CA PRO A 221 -9.99 7.95 -22.26
C PRO A 221 -10.45 6.52 -21.99
N ASN A 222 -9.52 5.65 -21.58
CA ASN A 222 -9.74 4.25 -21.27
C ASN A 222 -10.05 4.01 -19.76
N TYR A 223 -10.54 5.02 -19.03
CA TYR A 223 -10.79 4.91 -17.59
C TYR A 223 -11.61 3.66 -17.22
N GLY A 224 -12.76 3.47 -17.89
CA GLY A 224 -13.66 2.36 -17.60
C GLY A 224 -13.03 0.99 -17.85
N SER A 225 -12.27 0.83 -18.94
CA SER A 225 -11.62 -0.45 -19.24
C SER A 225 -10.44 -0.73 -18.30
N LEU A 226 -9.66 0.29 -17.91
CA LEU A 226 -8.60 0.16 -16.91
C LEU A 226 -9.16 -0.19 -15.53
N MET A 227 -10.23 0.48 -15.08
CA MET A 227 -10.89 0.13 -13.82
C MET A 227 -11.50 -1.28 -13.84
N ALA A 228 -12.06 -1.71 -14.97
CA ALA A 228 -12.56 -3.08 -15.13
C ALA A 228 -11.42 -4.12 -15.00
N TRP A 229 -10.29 -3.92 -15.68
CA TRP A 229 -9.13 -4.80 -15.57
C TRP A 229 -8.53 -4.83 -14.16
N ARG A 230 -8.48 -3.68 -13.48
CA ARG A 230 -8.15 -3.60 -12.07
C ARG A 230 -9.07 -4.47 -11.24
N THR A 231 -10.39 -4.33 -11.38
CA THR A 231 -11.37 -5.11 -10.62
C THR A 231 -11.24 -6.60 -10.91
N VAL A 232 -11.05 -7.00 -12.17
CA VAL A 232 -10.82 -8.40 -12.55
C VAL A 232 -9.59 -8.96 -11.83
N ALA A 233 -8.46 -8.25 -11.85
CA ALA A 233 -7.24 -8.70 -11.16
C ALA A 233 -7.46 -8.88 -9.65
N LEU A 234 -8.13 -7.92 -8.98
CA LEU A 234 -8.40 -7.98 -7.55
C LEU A 234 -9.41 -9.07 -7.17
N VAL A 235 -10.45 -9.29 -7.99
CA VAL A 235 -11.42 -10.37 -7.81
C VAL A 235 -10.75 -11.72 -7.98
N LEU A 236 -9.92 -11.90 -9.02
CA LEU A 236 -9.16 -13.13 -9.23
C LEU A 236 -8.23 -13.42 -8.05
N ALA A 237 -7.53 -12.41 -7.52
CA ALA A 237 -6.72 -12.56 -6.33
C ALA A 237 -7.54 -13.05 -5.12
N LEU A 238 -8.70 -12.44 -4.89
CA LEU A 238 -9.60 -12.81 -3.79
C LEU A 238 -10.14 -14.24 -3.96
N VAL A 239 -10.51 -14.62 -5.19
CA VAL A 239 -10.97 -15.99 -5.53
C VAL A 239 -9.86 -17.01 -5.27
N CYS A 240 -8.62 -16.74 -5.71
CA CYS A 240 -7.46 -17.59 -5.43
C CYS A 240 -7.24 -17.78 -3.93
N TRP A 241 -7.57 -16.78 -3.11
CA TRP A 241 -7.43 -16.85 -1.66
C TRP A 241 -8.60 -17.58 -0.96
N ILE A 242 -9.85 -17.32 -1.36
CA ILE A 242 -11.06 -17.81 -0.68
C ILE A 242 -11.45 -19.22 -1.10
N VAL A 243 -11.35 -19.58 -2.39
CA VAL A 243 -11.85 -20.87 -2.90
C VAL A 243 -11.28 -22.09 -2.17
N PRO A 244 -9.95 -22.17 -1.90
CA PRO A 244 -9.42 -23.29 -1.13
C PRO A 244 -10.04 -23.41 0.26
N GLN A 245 -10.25 -22.27 0.94
CA GLN A 245 -10.82 -22.22 2.29
C GLN A 245 -12.28 -22.68 2.32
N LEU A 246 -13.08 -22.31 1.31
CA LEU A 246 -14.45 -22.79 1.16
C LEU A 246 -14.53 -24.30 0.91
N LYS A 247 -13.51 -24.87 0.27
CA LYS A 247 -13.37 -26.32 0.07
C LYS A 247 -12.80 -27.06 1.30
N GLY A 248 -12.56 -26.35 2.41
CA GLY A 248 -12.02 -26.92 3.64
C GLY A 248 -10.51 -27.10 3.67
N TYR A 249 -9.79 -26.64 2.65
CA TYR A 249 -8.33 -26.72 2.56
C TYR A 249 -7.68 -25.36 2.83
N GLN A 250 -6.43 -25.39 3.27
CA GLN A 250 -5.63 -24.17 3.36
C GLN A 250 -5.07 -23.82 1.97
N PRO A 251 -5.13 -22.54 1.53
CA PRO A 251 -4.60 -22.13 0.23
C PRO A 251 -3.08 -22.40 0.16
N ALA A 252 -2.61 -22.95 -0.95
CA ALA A 252 -1.18 -23.25 -1.13
C ALA A 252 -0.34 -21.97 -1.20
N LEU A 253 0.91 -21.99 -0.72
CA LEU A 253 1.79 -20.83 -0.73
C LEU A 253 2.01 -20.25 -2.15
N PRO A 254 2.23 -21.05 -3.21
CA PRO A 254 2.37 -20.51 -4.57
C PRO A 254 1.09 -19.80 -5.05
N LEU A 255 -0.09 -20.31 -4.66
CA LEU A 255 -1.38 -19.71 -5.03
C LEU A 255 -1.60 -18.37 -4.32
N LEU A 256 -1.20 -18.26 -3.05
CA LEU A 256 -1.22 -16.99 -2.32
C LEU A 256 -0.20 -15.99 -2.89
N GLY A 257 0.97 -16.46 -3.32
CA GLY A 257 1.96 -15.65 -4.03
C GLY A 257 1.39 -15.10 -5.33
N LEU A 258 0.73 -15.94 -6.14
CA LEU A 258 0.03 -15.51 -7.34
C LEU A 258 -1.08 -14.49 -7.03
N ALA A 259 -1.91 -14.75 -6.01
CA ALA A 259 -2.94 -13.82 -5.57
C ALA A 259 -2.34 -12.46 -5.19
N PHE A 260 -1.21 -12.45 -4.48
CA PHE A 260 -0.53 -11.21 -4.11
C PHE A 260 -0.01 -10.46 -5.33
N VAL A 261 0.60 -11.15 -6.30
CA VAL A 261 1.01 -10.54 -7.59
C VAL A 261 -0.19 -9.93 -8.33
N LEU A 262 -1.33 -10.61 -8.36
CA LEU A 262 -2.56 -10.08 -8.96
C LEU A 262 -3.06 -8.82 -8.22
N VAL A 263 -2.96 -8.78 -6.89
CA VAL A 263 -3.24 -7.55 -6.12
C VAL A 263 -2.31 -6.43 -6.53
N LEU A 264 -1.00 -6.69 -6.60
CA LEU A 264 -0.03 -5.68 -7.03
C LEU A 264 -0.36 -5.16 -8.44
N VAL A 265 -0.68 -6.04 -9.39
CA VAL A 265 -1.09 -5.61 -10.75
C VAL A 265 -2.35 -4.72 -10.70
N GLY A 266 -3.39 -5.14 -9.98
CA GLY A 266 -4.63 -4.36 -9.87
C GLY A 266 -4.42 -3.00 -9.22
N GLU A 267 -3.66 -2.94 -8.14
CA GLU A 267 -3.34 -1.69 -7.44
C GLU A 267 -2.41 -0.79 -8.27
N MET A 268 -1.49 -1.36 -9.04
CA MET A 268 -0.67 -0.61 -10.00
C MET A 268 -1.52 -0.01 -11.13
N ILE A 269 -2.53 -0.72 -11.66
CA ILE A 269 -3.47 -0.12 -12.63
C ILE A 269 -4.22 1.06 -11.98
N GLY A 270 -4.69 0.90 -10.74
CA GLY A 270 -5.36 1.95 -9.98
C GLY A 270 -4.49 3.19 -9.79
N ARG A 271 -3.22 2.99 -9.39
CA ARG A 271 -2.25 4.09 -9.26
C ARG A 271 -1.88 4.72 -10.59
N GLY A 272 -1.78 3.94 -11.66
CA GLY A 272 -1.52 4.46 -13.00
C GLY A 272 -2.63 5.41 -13.46
N VAL A 273 -3.90 5.05 -13.21
CA VAL A 273 -5.02 5.95 -13.47
C VAL A 273 -4.99 7.18 -12.57
N PHE A 274 -4.71 7.01 -11.27
CA PHE A 274 -4.58 8.14 -10.34
C PHE A 274 -3.55 9.18 -10.83
N TYR A 275 -2.35 8.76 -11.23
CA TYR A 275 -1.34 9.66 -11.78
C TYR A 275 -1.70 10.21 -13.15
N GLY A 276 -2.33 9.40 -14.01
CA GLY A 276 -2.82 9.83 -15.32
C GLY A 276 -3.91 10.91 -15.26
N LEU A 277 -4.63 11.01 -14.14
CA LEU A 277 -5.62 12.06 -13.91
C LEU A 277 -5.00 13.40 -13.48
N HIS A 278 -3.68 13.55 -13.48
CA HIS A 278 -3.04 14.83 -13.19
C HIS A 278 -3.48 15.92 -14.19
N MET A 279 -4.04 17.01 -13.66
CA MET A 279 -4.32 18.22 -14.40
C MET A 279 -4.21 19.43 -13.48
N THR A 280 -3.91 20.61 -14.04
CA THR A 280 -3.91 21.85 -13.26
C THR A 280 -5.11 22.71 -13.62
N VAL A 281 -5.58 23.54 -12.69
CA VAL A 281 -6.67 24.51 -12.93
C VAL A 281 -6.28 25.62 -13.95
N GLY A 282 -4.98 25.76 -14.28
CA GLY A 282 -4.48 26.78 -15.20
C GLY A 282 -4.43 26.34 -16.66
N MET A 283 -3.83 27.18 -17.51
CA MET A 283 -3.63 26.89 -18.95
C MET A 283 -2.43 25.96 -19.23
N ALA A 284 -1.78 25.43 -18.19
CA ALA A 284 -0.62 24.57 -18.37
C ALA A 284 -1.05 23.14 -18.69
N ILE A 285 -0.62 22.64 -19.84
CA ILE A 285 -0.73 21.22 -20.19
C ILE A 285 0.45 20.52 -19.51
N ALA A 286 0.18 19.61 -18.57
CA ALA A 286 1.20 18.71 -18.05
C ALA A 286 1.69 17.85 -19.23
N SER A 287 2.95 18.01 -19.61
CA SER A 287 3.57 17.32 -20.76
C SER A 287 4.31 16.07 -20.34
#